data_AF-A0A5B1R5N5-F1
#
_entry.id   AF-A0A5B1R5N5-F1
#
_cell.length_a   1.000
_cell.length_b   1.000
_cell.length_c   1.000
_cell.angle_alpha   90.00
_cell.angle_beta   90.00
_cell.angle_gamma   90.00
#
_symmetry.space_group_name_H-M   'P 1'
#
loop_
_entity.id
_entity.type
_entity.pdbx_description
1 polymer ?
#
loop_
_entity_poly.entity_id
_entity_poly.type
_entity_poly.pdbx_seq_one_letter_code
_entity_poly.pdbx_strand_id
1 'polypeptide(L)' 'QPAFKFELVTDAQIQRAINKLLPYKAAGDDGIPNAVYKECSDELIPYLGPLYRATFALNIYPPEWKDSTTVVL' A
#
# COMPACT_ATOMS: atom_id res chain seq x y z
N GLN A 1 17.05 0.03 -23.61
CA GLN A 1 15.80 -0.72 -23.34
C GLN A 1 15.58 -0.74 -21.82
N PRO A 2 14.33 -0.77 -21.31
CA PRO A 2 14.08 -0.82 -19.87
C PRO A 2 14.65 -2.10 -19.26
N ALA A 3 15.15 -2.02 -18.02
CA ALA A 3 15.78 -3.14 -17.33
C ALA A 3 14.80 -4.27 -16.94
N PHE A 4 13.49 -3.98 -16.96
CA PHE A 4 12.43 -4.93 -16.65
C PHE A 4 11.16 -4.57 -17.42
N LYS A 5 10.29 -5.57 -17.60
CA LYS A 5 8.95 -5.41 -18.14
C LYS A 5 8.02 -4.87 -17.03
N PHE A 6 7.21 -3.87 -17.36
CA PHE A 6 6.20 -3.38 -16.44
C PHE A 6 5.07 -4.40 -16.27
N GLU A 7 4.65 -4.62 -15.02
CA GLU A 7 3.53 -5.47 -14.64
C GLU A 7 2.73 -4.78 -13.53
N LEU A 8 1.41 -5.03 -13.50
CA LEU A 8 0.54 -4.51 -12.46
C LEU A 8 0.83 -5.15 -11.11
N VAL A 9 0.55 -4.41 -10.04
CA VAL A 9 0.72 -4.91 -8.68
C VAL A 9 -0.20 -6.11 -8.41
N THR A 10 0.38 -7.18 -7.85
CA THR A 10 -0.34 -8.40 -7.48
C THR A 10 -0.70 -8.41 -6.01
N ASP A 11 -1.76 -9.14 -5.67
CA ASP A 11 -2.23 -9.29 -4.30
C ASP A 11 -1.15 -9.92 -3.39
N ALA A 12 -0.35 -10.85 -3.94
CA ALA A 12 0.81 -11.41 -3.24
C ALA A 12 1.91 -10.37 -2.94
N GLN A 13 2.12 -9.38 -3.83
CA GLN A 13 3.05 -8.29 -3.56
C GLN A 13 2.52 -7.37 -2.45
N ILE A 14 1.20 -7.12 -2.41
CA ILE A 14 0.54 -6.34 -1.36
C ILE A 14 0.67 -7.05 -0.02
N GLN A 15 0.32 -8.34 0.06
CA GLN A 15 0.51 -9.14 1.27
C GLN A 15 1.96 -9.09 1.77
N ARG A 16 2.92 -9.25 0.87
CA ARG A 16 4.34 -9.18 1.22
C ARG A 16 4.75 -7.80 1.74
N ALA A 17 4.16 -6.73 1.22
CA ALA A 17 4.39 -5.38 1.72
C ALA A 17 3.82 -5.20 3.14
N ILE A 18 2.57 -5.64 3.37
CA ILE A 18 1.92 -5.65 4.69
C ILE A 18 2.75 -6.43 5.71
N ASN A 19 3.26 -7.62 5.34
CA ASN A 19 4.05 -8.47 6.23
C ASN A 19 5.32 -7.78 6.74
N LYS A 20 5.90 -6.85 5.95
CA LYS A 20 7.09 -6.07 6.31
C LYS A 20 6.81 -4.88 7.22
N LEU A 21 5.54 -4.51 7.43
CA LEU A 21 5.19 -3.42 8.32
C LEU A 21 5.52 -3.78 9.77
N LEU A 22 6.09 -2.82 10.50
CA LEU A 22 6.20 -2.88 11.95
C LEU A 22 4.83 -2.47 12.54
N PRO A 23 4.16 -3.31 13.34
CA PRO A 23 2.78 -3.09 13.79
C PRO A 23 2.58 -1.78 14.55
N TYR A 24 3.59 -1.35 15.33
CA TYR A 24 3.50 -0.20 16.22
C TYR A 24 4.30 1.02 15.73
N LYS A 25 4.63 1.06 14.43
CA LYS A 25 5.13 2.29 13.82
C LYS A 25 3.99 3.31 13.75
N ALA A 26 4.35 4.60 13.85
CA ALA A 26 3.39 5.69 13.68
C ALA A 26 2.56 5.50 12.41
N ALA A 27 1.25 5.73 12.53
CA ALA A 27 0.33 5.75 11.39
C ALA A 27 0.69 6.91 10.45
N GLY A 28 0.27 6.78 9.19
CA GLY A 28 0.34 7.90 8.25
C GLY A 28 -0.74 8.95 8.54
N ASP A 29 -0.89 9.90 7.62
CA ASP A 29 -1.86 10.98 7.73
C ASP A 29 -3.33 10.48 7.68
N ASP A 30 -3.54 9.24 7.24
CA ASP A 30 -4.83 8.54 7.28
C ASP A 30 -5.24 8.10 8.71
N GLY A 31 -4.31 8.11 9.67
CA GLY A 31 -4.52 7.66 11.03
C GLY A 31 -4.72 6.14 11.17
N ILE A 32 -4.53 5.35 10.11
CA ILE A 32 -4.74 3.90 10.13
C ILE A 32 -3.47 3.22 10.68
N PRO A 33 -3.54 2.51 11.83
CA PRO A 33 -2.36 1.84 12.37
C PRO A 33 -1.89 0.69 11.48
N ASN A 34 -0.57 0.48 11.41
CA ASN A 34 0.01 -0.68 10.72
C ASN A 34 -0.54 -2.02 11.21
N ALA A 35 -0.92 -2.12 12.49
CA ALA A 35 -1.56 -3.30 13.04
C ALA A 35 -2.87 -3.67 12.31
N VAL A 36 -3.68 -2.69 11.89
CA VAL A 36 -4.93 -2.98 11.14
C VAL A 36 -4.62 -3.68 9.81
N TYR A 37 -3.62 -3.19 9.08
CA TYR A 37 -3.19 -3.83 7.85
C TYR A 37 -2.68 -5.25 8.07
N LYS A 38 -1.95 -5.50 9.16
CA LYS A 38 -1.39 -6.82 9.49
C LYS A 38 -2.45 -7.83 9.95
N GLU A 39 -3.37 -7.41 10.82
CA GLU A 39 -4.37 -8.30 11.40
C GLU A 39 -5.57 -8.53 10.48
N CYS A 40 -5.83 -7.63 9.52
CA CYS A 40 -6.96 -7.70 8.60
C CYS A 40 -6.51 -7.83 7.13
N SER A 41 -5.32 -8.37 6.85
CA SER A 41 -4.79 -8.41 5.48
C SER A 41 -5.69 -9.20 4.53
N ASP A 42 -6.25 -10.30 5.02
CA ASP A 42 -7.09 -11.22 4.23
C ASP A 42 -8.40 -10.55 3.80
N GLU A 43 -8.96 -9.68 4.65
CA GLU A 43 -10.15 -8.89 4.33
C GLU A 43 -9.83 -7.67 3.48
N LEU A 44 -8.67 -7.04 3.67
CA LEU A 44 -8.32 -5.78 3.00
C LEU A 44 -7.79 -5.97 1.59
N ILE A 45 -6.99 -7.01 1.33
CA ILE A 45 -6.35 -7.25 0.03
C ILE A 45 -7.33 -7.30 -1.15
N PRO A 46 -8.51 -7.95 -1.05
CA PRO A 46 -9.51 -7.94 -2.11
C PRO A 46 -9.94 -6.53 -2.56
N TYR A 47 -9.80 -5.51 -1.70
CA TYR A 47 -10.10 -4.12 -2.02
C TYR A 47 -8.85 -3.32 -2.41
N LEU A 48 -7.72 -3.55 -1.73
CA LEU A 48 -6.46 -2.84 -2.01
C LEU A 48 -5.90 -3.18 -3.39
N GLY A 49 -6.01 -4.45 -3.82
CA GLY A 49 -5.54 -4.89 -5.15
C GLY A 49 -6.17 -4.11 -6.30
N PRO A 50 -7.51 -4.12 -6.44
CA PRO A 50 -8.21 -3.32 -7.44
C PRO A 50 -7.91 -1.82 -7.31
N LEU A 51 -7.86 -1.29 -6.08
CA LEU A 51 -7.60 0.13 -5.84
C LEU A 51 -6.23 0.57 -6.39
N TYR A 52 -5.16 -0.17 -6.10
CA TYR A 52 -3.82 0.15 -6.60
C TYR A 52 -3.69 -0.06 -8.11
N ARG A 53 -4.35 -1.07 -8.67
CA ARG A 53 -4.36 -1.29 -10.13
C ARG A 53 -5.15 -0.21 -10.86
N ALA A 54 -6.19 0.35 -10.23
CA ALA A 54 -6.99 1.43 -10.80
C ALA A 54 -6.16 2.68 -11.11
N THR A 55 -5.08 2.94 -10.36
CA THR A 55 -4.16 4.05 -10.65
C THR A 55 -3.60 3.98 -12.07
N PHE A 56 -3.23 2.78 -12.52
CA PHE A 56 -2.70 2.57 -13.86
C PHE A 56 -3.81 2.49 -14.91
N ALA A 57 -4.94 1.87 -14.57
CA ALA A 57 -6.06 1.72 -15.51
C ALA A 57 -6.78 3.04 -15.81
N LEU A 58 -6.91 3.91 -14.81
CA LEU A 58 -7.60 5.20 -14.91
C LEU A 58 -6.65 6.37 -15.12
N ASN A 59 -5.33 6.15 -15.02
CA ASN A 59 -4.31 7.18 -15.03
C ASN A 59 -4.53 8.27 -13.95
N ILE A 60 -4.96 7.85 -12.75
CA ILE A 60 -5.25 8.70 -11.60
C ILE A 60 -4.41 8.26 -10.41
N TYR A 61 -3.59 9.16 -9.88
CA TYR A 61 -2.84 8.93 -8.64
C TYR A 61 -3.36 9.88 -7.56
N PRO A 62 -3.94 9.38 -6.45
CA PRO A 62 -4.41 10.23 -5.35
C PRO A 62 -3.27 11.13 -4.84
N PRO A 63 -3.45 12.46 -4.80
CA PRO A 63 -2.42 13.38 -4.32
C PRO A 63 -1.88 13.01 -2.93
N GLU A 64 -2.77 12.55 -2.05
CA GLU A 64 -2.48 12.19 -0.66
C GLU A 64 -1.48 11.04 -0.54
N TRP A 65 -1.36 10.18 -1.56
CA TRP A 65 -0.42 9.07 -1.55
C TRP A 65 1.04 9.49 -1.82
N LYS A 66 1.27 10.74 -2.25
CA LYS A 66 2.62 11.30 -2.44
C LYS A 66 3.22 11.80 -1.13
N ASP A 67 2.37 12.07 -0.15
CA ASP A 67 2.75 12.67 1.11
C ASP A 67 3.08 11.58 2.13
N SER A 68 4.12 11.82 2.94
CA SER A 68 4.58 10.87 3.95
C SER A 68 5.10 11.61 5.17
N THR A 69 4.36 11.55 6.26
CA THR A 69 4.79 12.10 7.55
C THR A 69 5.67 11.08 8.28
N THR A 70 6.93 11.45 8.51
CA THR A 70 7.85 10.65 9.33
C THR A 70 8.00 11.29 10.70
N VAL A 71 7.53 10.61 11.74
CA VAL A 71 7.78 11.01 13.13
C VAL A 71 9.24 10.63 13.47
N VAL A 72 10.06 11.64 13.79
CA VAL A 72 11.42 11.46 14.30
C VAL A 72 11.37 11.62 15.82
N LEU A 73 11.76 10.57 16.55
CA LEU A 73 11.85 10.53 18.01
C LEU A 73 13.31 10.51 18.46
#